data_AF-A0A371E2I6-F1
#
_entry.id   AF-A0A371E2I6-F1
#
_cell.length_a   1.000
_cell.length_b   1.000
_cell.length_c   1.000
_cell.angle_alpha   90.00
_cell.angle_beta   90.00
_cell.angle_gamma   90.00
#
_symmetry.space_group_name_H-M   'P 1'
#
loop_
_entity.id
_entity.type
_entity.pdbx_description
1 polymer ?
#
loop_
_entity_poly.entity_id
_entity_poly.type
_entity_poly.pdbx_seq_one_letter_code
_entity_poly.pdbx_strand_id
1 'polypeptide(L)' 'MEIELGNEKGSSVTDNEMMRKRGMFLVWEDLSVVVPNNFGNGHTKRLLNGLSGYAEPNRIMAIMGPSGSGKSTLLDALA' A
#
# COMPACT_ATOMS: atom_id res chain seq x y z
N MET A 1 15.02 52.93 -26.19
CA MET A 1 14.11 51.82 -26.53
C MET A 1 14.95 50.56 -26.46
N GLU A 2 15.14 50.04 -25.25
CA GLU A 2 15.79 48.74 -25.04
C GLU A 2 14.69 47.68 -25.05
N ILE A 3 14.90 46.64 -25.84
CA ILE A 3 14.03 45.47 -25.88
C ILE A 3 14.66 44.47 -24.92
N GLU A 4 14.07 44.26 -23.75
CA GLU A 4 14.43 43.15 -22.88
C GLU A 4 13.84 41.85 -23.46
N LEU A 5 14.72 41.00 -23.98
CA LEU A 5 14.40 39.62 -24.32
C LEU A 5 14.30 38.82 -23.01
N GLY A 6 13.07 38.55 -22.58
CA GLY A 6 12.74 37.74 -21.41
C GLY A 6 13.25 36.30 -21.56
N ASN A 7 14.13 35.93 -20.64
CA ASN A 7 14.85 34.67 -20.50
C ASN A 7 13.92 33.46 -20.24
N GLU A 8 14.08 32.41 -21.04
CA GLU A 8 13.36 31.14 -20.96
C GLU A 8 14.00 30.22 -19.90
N LYS A 9 13.56 30.34 -18.63
CA LYS A 9 13.89 29.36 -17.58
C LYS A 9 12.69 29.06 -16.71
N GLY A 10 11.84 28.12 -17.14
CA GLY A 10 10.60 27.78 -16.42
C GLY A 10 10.17 26.31 -16.41
N SER A 11 10.87 25.37 -17.05
CA SER A 11 10.35 24.00 -17.25
C SER A 11 10.93 22.90 -16.35
N SER A 12 12.13 23.06 -15.78
CA SER A 12 12.80 21.93 -15.08
C SER A 12 12.31 21.67 -13.65
N VAL A 13 11.66 22.65 -13.01
CA VAL A 13 11.20 22.54 -11.61
C VAL A 13 9.85 21.81 -11.54
N THR A 14 8.95 22.07 -12.49
CA THR A 14 7.60 21.48 -12.56
C THR A 14 7.60 19.99 -12.88
N ASP A 15 8.52 19.53 -13.73
CA ASP A 15 8.61 18.11 -14.12
C ASP A 15 9.10 17.23 -12.98
N ASN A 16 10.03 17.74 -12.16
CA ASN A 16 10.51 17.06 -10.97
C ASN A 16 9.44 16.95 -9.87
N GLU A 17 8.57 17.97 -9.74
CA GLU A 17 7.47 17.94 -8.77
C GLU A 17 6.37 16.95 -9.18
N MET A 18 6.06 16.85 -10.47
CA MET A 18 5.14 15.83 -10.99
C MET A 18 5.71 14.40 -10.87
N MET A 19 7.02 14.22 -11.12
CA MET A 19 7.69 12.93 -10.93
C MET A 19 7.67 12.47 -9.47
N ARG A 20 7.77 13.40 -8.52
CA ARG A 20 7.71 13.10 -7.07
C ARG A 20 6.31 12.76 -6.56
N LYS A 21 5.25 12.99 -7.36
CA LYS A 21 3.85 12.64 -7.05
C LYS A 21 3.41 11.29 -7.60
N ARG A 22 4.34 10.45 -8.09
CA ARG A 22 4.00 9.06 -8.48
C ARG A 22 3.70 8.24 -7.23
N GLY A 23 2.42 8.00 -7.01
CA GLY A 23 1.97 7.07 -5.98
C GLY A 23 1.64 5.69 -6.58
N MET A 24 1.69 4.66 -5.76
CA MET A 24 1.33 3.28 -6.13
C MET A 24 0.04 2.86 -5.43
N PHE A 25 -0.80 2.11 -6.14
CA PHE A 25 -1.89 1.36 -5.54
C PHE A 25 -1.34 0.04 -4.99
N LEU A 26 -1.74 -0.33 -3.77
CA LEU A 26 -1.56 -1.68 -3.26
C LEU A 26 -2.92 -2.37 -3.37
N VAL A 27 -3.01 -3.50 -4.08
CA VAL A 27 -4.28 -4.22 -4.27
C VAL A 27 -4.07 -5.67 -3.86
N TRP A 28 -5.05 -6.24 -3.17
CA TRP A 28 -5.10 -7.66 -2.85
C TRP A 28 -6.49 -8.21 -3.13
N GLU A 29 -6.53 -9.46 -3.58
CA GLU A 29 -7.75 -10.16 -3.97
C GLU A 29 -7.68 -11.59 -3.44
N ASP A 30 -8.78 -12.04 -2.84
CA ASP A 30 -8.93 -13.38 -2.24
C ASP A 30 -7.77 -13.83 -1.31
N LEU A 31 -7.21 -12.88 -0.55
CA LEU A 31 -6.06 -13.13 0.33
C LEU A 31 -6.46 -14.04 1.51
N SER A 32 -5.86 -15.22 1.55
CA SER A 32 -6.08 -16.22 2.59
C SER A 32 -4.76 -16.68 3.19
N VAL A 33 -4.68 -16.74 4.53
CA VAL A 33 -3.50 -17.20 5.26
C VAL A 33 -3.89 -18.34 6.16
N VAL A 34 -3.13 -19.43 6.08
CA VAL A 34 -3.36 -20.66 6.86
C VAL A 34 -2.05 -21.04 7.53
N VAL A 35 -2.11 -21.35 8.82
CA VAL A 35 -0.96 -21.85 9.58
C VAL A 35 -1.18 -23.31 9.98
N PRO A 36 -0.16 -24.17 9.85
CA PRO A 36 -0.22 -25.52 10.38
C PRO A 36 -0.24 -25.47 11.92
N ASN A 37 -1.17 -26.20 12.53
CA ASN A 37 -1.18 -26.34 13.97
C ASN A 37 -0.30 -27.53 14.38
N ASN A 38 0.93 -27.23 14.82
CA ASN A 38 1.87 -28.26 15.26
C ASN A 38 1.62 -28.75 16.71
N PHE A 39 0.64 -28.18 17.42
CA PHE A 39 0.42 -28.43 18.86
C PHE A 39 -0.82 -29.29 19.19
N GLY A 40 -1.47 -29.91 18.20
CA GLY A 40 -2.54 -30.90 18.44
C GLY A 40 -3.47 -31.13 17.25
N ASN A 41 -3.77 -32.40 16.99
CA ASN A 41 -4.77 -32.93 16.04
C ASN A 41 -4.60 -32.56 14.54
N GLY A 42 -3.47 -31.99 14.12
CA GLY A 42 -3.15 -31.81 12.70
C GLY A 42 -4.06 -30.86 11.91
N HIS A 43 -4.99 -30.16 12.57
CA HIS A 43 -5.91 -29.25 11.91
C HIS A 43 -5.25 -27.91 11.60
N THR A 44 -5.31 -27.47 10.35
CA THR A 44 -4.83 -26.14 9.94
C THR A 44 -5.72 -25.04 10.49
N LYS A 45 -5.12 -23.97 11.02
CA LYS A 45 -5.87 -22.77 11.44
C LYS A 45 -5.81 -21.71 10.34
N ARG A 46 -6.98 -21.29 9.85
CA ARG A 46 -7.08 -20.15 8.93
C ARG A 46 -7.04 -18.84 9.73
N LEU A 47 -6.11 -17.96 9.40
CA LEU A 47 -5.91 -16.65 10.04
C LEU A 47 -6.54 -15.51 9.24
N LEU A 48 -6.48 -15.58 7.91
CA LEU A 48 -7.16 -14.67 6.99
C LEU A 48 -7.97 -15.50 5.99
N ASN A 49 -9.15 -15.02 5.61
CA ASN A 49 -10.09 -15.78 4.79
C ASN A 49 -10.69 -14.89 3.69
N GLY A 50 -10.12 -14.97 2.49
CA GLY A 50 -10.64 -14.31 1.29
C GLY A 50 -10.74 -12.78 1.40
N LEU A 51 -9.75 -12.14 2.02
CA LEU A 51 -9.74 -10.67 2.10
C LEU A 51 -9.45 -10.08 0.73
N SER A 52 -10.22 -9.07 0.33
CA SER A 52 -9.97 -8.27 -0.87
C SER A 52 -10.04 -6.79 -0.53
N GLY A 53 -9.23 -5.97 -1.19
CA GLY A 53 -9.16 -4.54 -0.92
C GLY A 53 -7.98 -3.87 -1.59
N TYR A 54 -7.85 -2.57 -1.35
CA TYR A 54 -6.77 -1.78 -1.92
C TYR A 54 -6.42 -0.57 -1.06
N ALA A 55 -5.16 -0.15 -1.12
CA ALA A 55 -4.67 1.11 -0.58
C ALA A 55 -4.38 2.09 -1.72
N GLU A 56 -4.96 3.29 -1.59
CA GLU A 56 -4.80 4.34 -2.57
C GLU A 56 -3.47 5.08 -2.39
N PRO A 57 -2.84 5.50 -3.50
CA PRO A 57 -1.67 6.34 -3.41
C PRO A 57 -1.97 7.67 -2.73
N ASN A 58 -0.96 8.20 -2.03
CA ASN A 58 -1.05 9.47 -1.31
C ASN A 58 -2.12 9.49 -0.20
N ARG A 59 -2.55 8.32 0.30
CA ARG A 59 -3.48 8.19 1.43
C ARG A 59 -2.93 7.26 2.50
N ILE A 60 -3.31 7.53 3.74
CA ILE A 60 -3.01 6.66 4.89
C ILE A 60 -4.19 5.70 5.07
N MET A 61 -3.89 4.40 5.08
CA MET A 61 -4.83 3.36 5.46
C MET A 61 -4.55 2.91 6.90
N ALA A 62 -5.59 2.82 7.73
CA ALA A 62 -5.50 2.26 9.07
C ALA A 62 -6.18 0.89 9.11
N ILE A 63 -5.50 -0.10 9.69
CA ILE A 63 -6.05 -1.44 9.96
C ILE A 63 -6.36 -1.52 11.46
N MET A 64 -7.62 -1.73 11.81
CA MET A 64 -8.11 -1.73 13.20
C MET A 64 -8.93 -2.99 13.50
N GLY A 65 -9.04 -3.33 14.78
CA GLY A 65 -9.82 -4.50 15.23
C GLY A 65 -9.29 -5.12 16.53
N PRO A 66 -10.05 -6.06 17.13
CA PRO A 66 -9.70 -6.73 18.38
C PRO A 66 -8.35 -7.45 18.34
N SER A 67 -7.78 -7.76 19.50
CA SER A 67 -6.57 -8.59 19.56
C SER A 67 -6.85 -9.99 18.95
N GLY A 68 -5.90 -10.52 18.18
CA GLY A 68 -6.06 -11.81 17.50
C GLY A 68 -6.87 -11.81 16.20
N SER A 69 -7.36 -10.66 15.72
CA SER A 69 -8.16 -10.57 14.49
C SER A 69 -7.36 -10.70 13.18
N GLY A 70 -6.04 -10.91 13.24
CA GLY A 70 -5.19 -11.07 12.05
C GLY A 70 -4.64 -9.77 11.45
N LYS A 71 -4.65 -8.62 12.15
CA LYS A 71 -4.12 -7.35 11.63
C LYS A 71 -2.64 -7.42 11.23
N SER A 72 -1.79 -7.90 12.14
CA SER A 72 -0.36 -8.11 11.85
C SER A 72 -0.20 -9.15 10.75
N THR A 73 -0.99 -10.24 10.77
CA THR A 73 -0.98 -11.25 9.71
C THR A 73 -1.34 -10.68 8.34
N LEU A 74 -2.26 -9.72 8.25
CA LEU A 74 -2.59 -9.03 7.01
C LEU A 74 -1.42 -8.18 6.54
N LEU A 75 -0.76 -7.43 7.43
CA LEU A 75 0.44 -6.66 7.08
C LEU A 75 1.59 -7.56 6.65
N ASP A 76 1.82 -8.68 7.34
CA ASP A 76 2.86 -9.66 7.01
C ASP A 76 2.62 -10.32 5.65
N ALA A 77 1.35 -10.49 5.25
CA ALA A 77 0.98 -11.06 3.96
C ALA A 77 1.08 -10.05 2.80
N LEU A 78 1.10 -8.75 3.09
CA LEU A 78 1.21 -7.66 2.11
C LEU A 78 2.65 -7.13 1.96
N ALA A 79 3.54 -7.44 2.91
CA ALA A 79 4.94 -7.01 2.96
C ALA A 79 5.86 -7.88 2.09
#